data_AF-A0A955MWK4-F1
#
_entry.id   AF-A0A955MWK4-F1
#
_cell.length_a   1.000
_cell.length_b   1.000
_cell.length_c   1.000
_cell.angle_alpha   90.00
_cell.angle_beta   90.00
_cell.angle_gamma   90.00
#
_symmetry.space_group_name_H-M   'P 1'
#
loop_
_entity.id
_entity.type
_entity.pdbx_description
1 polymer ?
#
loop_
_entity_poly.entity_id
_entity_poly.type
_entity_poly.pdbx_seq_one_letter_code
_entity_poly.pdbx_strand_id
1 'polypeptide(L)'
;ALQEKYRRLFKAMPGLDGVCIRTGELTRVFGNYRPFDIIHEPRDLDWSLEKRYRTFVQKMYEVVVGEFDKIYYQRTWETSAREHHSDPVIFKETFTEEVPTKNLYLSPYMSLADRWYYQPYNPTFNLTDHNMVVLLATLDYHAHAGIDVFPSFPGQYHQGGLQQILSDSDSNLVGAQFGVPQADSWSTRDLTGYTCFRLAWDPNEDLWQIAHDFAAIVLGKESADEMAEAILLSYTAYKDGIYVKPVAEGIQGNTLPHLRIGTFPVRGVPEIDGGREHIEWLDRTIYQPCKDRIEETLDHLSQGLEAARQIETITKSAAPNMKEDQRKAAVDSSVLSRWLVEVNVGYIQTCLAYFQYREDPTVERKDHLASILKSLKSSRQKLIDSPGFQFKLFGVDQLIANTDEILADREKAEQALKKAPESDRVFELIAEQQKAHADYLNKHREELQPILHWKGRIDGRDVLLIQGDRVSIDHLQGDGPAEELSDLVNPLPEEEVTLVVEDLGSAPYRPFVLEQPNKTNGYTGKIFLFDRDPSYSRWEFKVYAVGKKPKETGLRLAW
;
A
#
# COMPACT_ATOMS: atom_id res chain seq x y z
N ALA A 1 34.36 3.52 5.64
CA ALA A 1 33.65 4.81 5.48
C ALA A 1 32.56 5.01 6.54
N LEU A 2 31.60 4.08 6.69
CA LEU A 2 30.51 4.22 7.66
C LEU A 2 30.98 4.33 9.12
N GLN A 3 31.90 3.48 9.57
CA GLN A 3 32.50 3.57 10.91
C GLN A 3 33.00 4.99 11.22
N GLU A 4 33.73 5.60 10.29
CA GLU A 4 34.24 6.97 10.43
C GLU A 4 33.12 8.03 10.50
N LYS A 5 32.01 7.82 9.78
CA LYS A 5 30.82 8.70 9.89
C LYS A 5 30.27 8.71 11.31
N TYR A 6 30.15 7.55 11.96
CA TYR A 6 29.66 7.46 13.33
C TYR A 6 30.67 7.97 14.37
N ARG A 7 31.98 7.77 14.16
CA ARG A 7 33.02 8.42 14.99
C ARG A 7 32.87 9.94 14.97
N ARG A 8 32.64 10.54 13.79
CA ARG A 8 32.41 11.98 13.68
C ARG A 8 31.13 12.42 14.37
N LEU A 9 30.05 11.65 14.23
CA LEU A 9 28.76 11.92 14.88
C LEU A 9 28.92 12.00 16.41
N PHE A 10 29.49 10.97 17.04
CA PHE A 10 29.59 10.91 18.50
C PHE A 10 30.65 11.86 19.08
N LYS A 11 31.69 12.21 18.30
CA LYS A 11 32.61 13.30 18.69
C LYS A 11 31.91 14.66 18.64
N ALA A 12 31.06 14.90 17.65
CA ALA A 12 30.32 16.16 17.52
C ALA A 12 29.17 16.26 18.52
N MET A 13 28.54 15.14 18.87
CA MET A 13 27.41 15.08 19.79
C MET A 13 27.61 13.99 20.86
N PRO A 14 28.49 14.22 21.85
CA PRO A 14 28.83 13.21 22.87
C PRO A 14 27.65 12.86 23.80
N GLY A 15 26.67 13.74 23.91
CA GLY A 15 25.45 13.53 24.71
C GLY A 15 24.39 12.65 24.05
N LEU A 16 24.57 12.19 22.80
CA LEU A 16 23.64 11.23 22.20
C LEU A 16 23.69 9.89 22.94
N ASP A 17 22.53 9.30 23.20
CA ASP A 17 22.42 7.98 23.83
C ASP A 17 22.79 6.83 22.88
N GLY A 18 22.59 7.02 21.57
CA GLY A 18 22.77 5.95 20.60
C GLY A 18 22.36 6.30 19.18
N VAL A 19 22.25 5.27 18.35
CA VAL A 19 21.78 5.36 16.97
C VAL A 19 20.79 4.24 16.67
N CYS A 20 19.78 4.56 15.87
CA CYS A 20 18.88 3.59 15.24
C CYS A 20 19.23 3.48 13.76
N ILE A 21 19.47 2.25 13.30
CA ILE A 21 19.82 1.95 11.91
C ILE A 21 18.70 1.12 11.28
N ARG A 22 18.27 1.54 10.09
CA ARG A 22 17.41 0.77 9.18
C ARG A 22 18.19 0.46 7.91
N THR A 23 18.14 -0.79 7.47
CA THR A 23 18.81 -1.28 6.26
C THR A 23 17.78 -1.77 5.23
N GLY A 24 18.27 -2.04 4.00
CA GLY A 24 17.57 -2.73 2.90
C GLY A 24 16.26 -2.15 2.36
N GLU A 25 15.79 -1.02 2.88
CA GLU A 25 14.67 -0.28 2.30
C GLU A 25 15.07 0.50 1.04
N LEU A 26 16.27 1.10 1.00
CA LEU A 26 16.73 1.91 -0.14
C LEU A 26 17.34 1.03 -1.24
N THR A 27 16.50 0.51 -2.13
CA THR A 27 16.90 -0.43 -3.18
C THR A 27 16.97 0.21 -4.57
N ARG A 28 17.79 -0.38 -5.47
CA ARG A 28 17.80 -0.14 -6.93
C ARG A 28 17.87 1.33 -7.37
N VAL A 29 18.66 2.17 -6.71
CA VAL A 29 18.84 3.57 -7.15
C VAL A 29 19.68 3.62 -8.44
N PHE A 30 19.08 4.06 -9.55
CA PHE A 30 19.74 4.28 -10.83
C PHE A 30 20.43 5.66 -10.86
N GLY A 31 21.59 5.74 -11.53
CA GLY A 31 22.34 6.99 -11.71
C GLY A 31 23.62 7.10 -10.87
N ASN A 32 23.98 8.33 -10.45
CA ASN A 32 25.26 8.62 -9.78
C ASN A 32 25.25 8.36 -8.26
N TYR A 33 24.10 8.03 -7.69
CA TYR A 33 24.00 7.68 -6.28
C TYR A 33 24.14 6.17 -6.12
N ARG A 34 25.03 5.72 -5.22
CA ARG A 34 25.19 4.31 -4.87
C ARG A 34 24.65 4.08 -3.46
N PRO A 35 23.52 3.37 -3.28
CA PRO A 35 23.03 3.04 -1.96
C PRO A 35 24.01 2.09 -1.26
N PHE A 36 24.03 2.11 0.07
CA PHE A 36 24.72 1.08 0.85
C PHE A 36 23.71 0.01 1.23
N ASP A 37 23.29 -0.78 0.24
CA ASP A 37 22.32 -1.86 0.38
C ASP A 37 23.03 -3.18 0.72
N ILE A 38 23.18 -3.45 2.02
CA ILE A 38 23.87 -4.65 2.50
C ILE A 38 23.10 -5.95 2.21
N ILE A 39 21.81 -5.85 1.88
CA ILE A 39 20.94 -7.01 1.64
C ILE A 39 21.10 -7.46 0.19
N HIS A 40 20.98 -6.53 -0.75
CA HIS A 40 20.93 -6.86 -2.18
C HIS A 40 22.24 -6.58 -2.93
N GLU A 41 23.17 -5.85 -2.34
CA GLU A 41 24.40 -5.41 -3.01
C GLU A 41 25.69 -5.62 -2.17
N PRO A 42 26.87 -5.62 -2.84
CA PRO A 42 27.05 -5.85 -4.26
C PRO A 42 26.96 -7.36 -4.60
N ARG A 43 26.38 -7.69 -5.77
CA ARG A 43 26.06 -9.07 -6.18
C ARG A 43 27.28 -9.92 -6.55
N ASP A 44 28.44 -9.29 -6.69
CA ASP A 44 29.73 -9.89 -7.06
C ASP A 44 30.60 -10.25 -5.84
N LEU A 45 30.12 -10.03 -4.62
CA LEU A 45 30.74 -10.55 -3.41
C LEU A 45 30.32 -12.01 -3.17
N ASP A 46 31.30 -12.88 -2.99
CA ASP A 46 31.12 -14.29 -2.57
C ASP A 46 30.82 -14.41 -1.05
N TRP A 47 30.03 -13.49 -0.51
CA TRP A 47 29.60 -13.55 0.89
C TRP A 47 28.12 -13.89 0.93
N SER A 48 27.77 -14.87 1.77
CA SER A 48 26.37 -15.16 2.08
C SER A 48 25.69 -13.93 2.71
N LEU A 49 24.35 -13.89 2.66
CA LEU A 49 23.57 -12.78 3.22
C LEU A 49 23.88 -12.59 4.72
N GLU A 50 23.92 -13.70 5.44
CA GLU A 50 24.17 -13.78 6.88
C GLU A 50 25.57 -13.23 7.20
N LYS A 51 26.58 -13.61 6.40
CA LYS A 51 27.95 -13.12 6.56
C LYS A 51 28.04 -11.61 6.32
N ARG A 52 27.38 -11.09 5.27
CA ARG A 52 27.34 -9.65 4.96
C ARG A 52 26.71 -8.88 6.11
N TYR A 53 25.54 -9.32 6.58
CA TYR A 53 24.82 -8.63 7.64
C TYR A 53 25.54 -8.72 8.99
N ARG A 54 26.01 -9.90 9.39
CA ARG A 54 26.81 -10.08 10.62
C ARG A 54 28.04 -9.18 10.63
N THR A 55 28.79 -9.14 9.53
CA THR A 55 29.95 -8.26 9.41
C THR A 55 29.56 -6.80 9.57
N PHE A 56 28.46 -6.37 8.93
CA PHE A 56 27.95 -5.01 9.06
C PHE A 56 27.63 -4.66 10.53
N VAL A 57 26.83 -5.49 11.20
CA VAL A 57 26.45 -5.28 12.60
C VAL A 57 27.69 -5.25 13.50
N GLN A 58 28.63 -6.19 13.35
CA GLN A 58 29.88 -6.20 14.13
C GLN A 58 30.71 -4.93 13.91
N LYS A 59 30.87 -4.47 12.66
CA LYS A 59 31.62 -3.24 12.38
C LYS A 59 30.94 -1.99 12.90
N MET A 60 29.62 -1.98 12.91
CA MET A 60 28.85 -0.89 13.51
C MET A 60 28.97 -0.90 15.03
N TYR A 61 28.86 -2.07 15.65
CA TYR A 61 29.02 -2.30 17.07
C TYR A 61 30.39 -1.84 17.59
N GLU A 62 31.48 -2.22 16.90
CA GLU A 62 32.86 -1.83 17.24
C GLU A 62 32.98 -0.33 17.53
N VAL A 63 32.29 0.51 16.75
CA VAL A 63 32.32 1.96 16.93
C VAL A 63 31.26 2.39 17.94
N VAL A 64 29.98 2.11 17.68
CA VAL A 64 28.86 2.66 18.47
C VAL A 64 28.97 2.26 19.93
N VAL A 65 29.18 0.97 20.20
CA VAL A 65 29.28 0.43 21.55
C VAL A 65 30.74 0.35 21.98
N GLY A 66 31.62 -0.21 21.15
CA GLY A 66 33.01 -0.47 21.54
C GLY A 66 33.84 0.78 21.83
N GLU A 67 33.73 1.81 20.99
CA GLU A 67 34.50 3.06 21.15
C GLU A 67 33.77 4.11 22.00
N PHE A 68 32.43 4.17 21.96
CA PHE A 68 31.66 5.25 22.57
C PHE A 68 30.65 4.82 23.64
N ASP A 69 30.51 3.51 23.90
CA ASP A 69 29.57 2.91 24.88
C ASP A 69 28.12 3.40 24.72
N LYS A 70 27.67 3.54 23.48
CA LYS A 70 26.31 4.01 23.13
C LYS A 70 25.36 2.86 22.83
N ILE A 71 24.06 3.14 22.76
CA ILE A 71 23.03 2.22 22.32
C ILE A 71 23.13 2.02 20.80
N TYR A 72 23.24 0.76 20.37
CA TYR A 72 23.08 0.37 18.99
C TYR A 72 21.73 -0.32 18.80
N TYR A 73 20.80 0.40 18.20
CA TYR A 73 19.47 -0.09 17.86
C TYR A 73 19.44 -0.49 16.38
N GLN A 74 19.37 -1.79 16.09
CA GLN A 74 19.33 -2.33 14.73
C GLN A 74 17.90 -2.76 14.40
N ARG A 75 17.22 -1.96 13.58
CA ARG A 75 15.94 -2.39 12.99
C ARG A 75 16.24 -3.48 11.99
N THR A 76 15.57 -4.62 12.16
CA THR A 76 15.79 -5.78 11.30
C THR A 76 14.81 -5.85 10.15
N TRP A 77 13.67 -5.14 10.18
CA TRP A 77 12.69 -5.21 9.10
C TRP A 77 13.25 -4.99 7.69
N GLU A 78 12.80 -5.81 6.75
CA GLU A 78 13.06 -5.67 5.31
C GLU A 78 11.77 -5.84 4.49
N THR A 79 11.83 -5.53 3.20
CA THR A 79 10.63 -5.55 2.34
C THR A 79 10.10 -6.95 1.99
N SER A 80 10.92 -8.00 2.21
CA SER A 80 10.58 -9.38 1.87
C SER A 80 10.46 -10.26 3.11
N ALA A 81 9.36 -11.00 3.22
CA ALA A 81 9.13 -11.99 4.27
C ALA A 81 10.05 -13.23 4.18
N ARG A 82 10.94 -13.29 3.19
CA ARG A 82 11.93 -14.37 2.99
C ARG A 82 13.36 -13.91 3.25
N GLU A 83 13.51 -12.73 3.83
CA GLU A 83 14.81 -12.16 4.18
C GLU A 83 15.04 -12.21 5.68
N HIS A 84 16.17 -11.63 6.10
CA HIS A 84 16.76 -11.82 7.43
C HIS A 84 15.80 -11.53 8.60
N HIS A 85 14.81 -10.67 8.41
CA HIS A 85 13.90 -10.22 9.47
C HIS A 85 12.77 -11.19 9.80
N SER A 86 12.52 -12.16 8.93
CA SER A 86 11.37 -13.06 8.98
C SER A 86 11.77 -14.52 8.85
N ASP A 87 12.96 -14.79 8.29
CA ASP A 87 13.48 -16.14 8.13
C ASP A 87 14.29 -16.54 9.39
N PRO A 88 13.83 -17.54 10.16
CA PRO A 88 14.48 -17.93 11.41
C PRO A 88 15.87 -18.55 11.20
N VAL A 89 16.14 -19.14 10.04
CA VAL A 89 17.45 -19.74 9.73
C VAL A 89 18.47 -18.64 9.46
N ILE A 90 18.12 -17.72 8.55
CA ILE A 90 18.98 -16.56 8.20
C ILE A 90 19.23 -15.71 9.45
N PHE A 91 18.21 -15.49 10.28
CA PHE A 91 18.33 -14.72 11.52
C PHE A 91 19.36 -15.34 12.48
N LYS A 92 19.27 -16.65 12.75
CA LYS A 92 20.19 -17.37 13.65
C LYS A 92 21.62 -17.40 13.13
N GLU A 93 21.82 -17.59 11.82
CA GLU A 93 23.14 -17.61 11.20
C GLU A 93 23.79 -16.21 11.11
N THR A 94 22.97 -15.16 11.20
CA THR A 94 23.41 -13.76 11.27
C THR A 94 23.82 -13.38 12.69
N PHE A 95 22.99 -13.66 13.68
CA PHE A 95 23.15 -13.25 15.07
C PHE A 95 23.70 -14.38 15.95
N THR A 96 24.93 -14.79 15.66
CA THR A 96 25.66 -15.83 16.41
C THR A 96 26.31 -15.27 17.69
N GLU A 97 26.98 -16.12 18.48
CA GLU A 97 27.79 -15.72 19.64
C GLU A 97 28.94 -14.73 19.29
N GLU A 98 29.31 -14.62 18.01
CA GLU A 98 30.29 -13.64 17.54
C GLU A 98 29.73 -12.21 17.49
N VAL A 99 28.40 -12.05 17.53
CA VAL A 99 27.73 -10.75 17.60
C VAL A 99 27.53 -10.41 19.08
N PRO A 100 28.10 -9.29 19.59
CA PRO A 100 27.98 -8.99 21.01
C PRO A 100 26.59 -8.50 21.41
N THR A 101 26.16 -8.82 22.62
CA THR A 101 24.80 -8.50 23.12
C THR A 101 24.73 -7.16 23.89
N LYS A 102 25.82 -6.72 24.53
CA LYS A 102 25.83 -5.50 25.36
C LYS A 102 25.46 -4.27 24.51
N ASN A 103 24.44 -3.52 24.93
CA ASN A 103 23.93 -2.31 24.26
C ASN A 103 23.52 -2.51 22.79
N LEU A 104 23.33 -3.75 22.32
CA LEU A 104 22.74 -4.07 21.02
C LEU A 104 21.28 -4.49 21.20
N TYR A 105 20.37 -3.82 20.48
CA TYR A 105 18.95 -4.10 20.50
C TYR A 105 18.46 -4.37 19.08
N LEU A 106 17.87 -5.55 18.87
CA LEU A 106 17.32 -5.96 17.58
C LEU A 106 15.83 -5.64 17.55
N SER A 107 15.35 -5.05 16.46
CA SER A 107 13.94 -4.66 16.34
C SER A 107 13.25 -5.24 15.11
N PRO A 108 12.70 -6.47 15.25
CA PRO A 108 11.76 -7.03 14.28
C PRO A 108 10.36 -6.46 14.47
N TYR A 109 9.57 -6.44 13.39
CA TYR A 109 8.12 -6.23 13.51
C TYR A 109 7.47 -7.35 14.30
N MET A 110 6.36 -7.03 14.96
CA MET A 110 5.47 -8.04 15.55
C MET A 110 4.96 -9.04 14.49
N SER A 111 4.61 -8.54 13.31
CA SER A 111 4.17 -9.37 12.19
C SER A 111 5.34 -9.97 11.41
N LEU A 112 5.10 -11.11 10.78
CA LEU A 112 6.06 -11.82 9.93
C LEU A 112 6.60 -10.94 8.81
N ALA A 113 5.73 -10.20 8.12
CA ALA A 113 6.12 -9.32 7.01
C ALA A 113 5.99 -7.84 7.37
N ASP A 114 4.82 -7.27 7.09
CA ASP A 114 4.50 -5.87 7.36
C ASP A 114 3.17 -5.78 8.12
N ARG A 115 2.66 -4.58 8.35
CA ARG A 115 1.56 -4.27 9.27
C ARG A 115 0.14 -4.64 8.77
N TRP A 116 -0.15 -5.95 8.68
CA TRP A 116 -1.45 -6.51 8.24
C TRP A 116 -2.11 -7.44 9.28
N TYR A 117 -3.44 -7.52 9.30
CA TYR A 117 -4.22 -8.31 10.29
C TYR A 117 -4.11 -9.83 10.17
N TYR A 118 -3.81 -10.35 8.98
CA TYR A 118 -3.72 -11.79 8.68
C TYR A 118 -2.28 -12.31 8.68
N GLN A 119 -1.32 -11.50 9.13
CA GLN A 119 0.07 -11.92 9.22
C GLN A 119 0.30 -12.77 10.48
N PRO A 120 1.00 -13.91 10.36
CA PRO A 120 1.55 -14.59 11.52
C PRO A 120 2.45 -13.66 12.34
N TYR A 121 2.65 -13.97 13.62
CA TYR A 121 3.69 -13.29 14.38
C TYR A 121 5.07 -13.67 13.86
N ASN A 122 6.02 -12.74 13.99
CA ASN A 122 7.37 -12.93 13.49
C ASN A 122 8.08 -14.08 14.22
N PRO A 123 8.58 -15.10 13.51
CA PRO A 123 9.18 -16.28 14.13
C PRO A 123 10.59 -16.02 14.67
N THR A 124 11.15 -14.80 14.50
CA THR A 124 12.52 -14.47 14.94
C THR A 124 12.64 -14.09 16.41
N PHE A 125 11.52 -13.84 17.10
CA PHE A 125 11.54 -13.55 18.53
C PHE A 125 12.13 -14.70 19.36
N ASN A 126 12.92 -14.37 20.38
CA ASN A 126 13.60 -15.30 21.29
C ASN A 126 14.53 -16.34 20.63
N LEU A 127 14.94 -16.15 19.36
CA LEU A 127 15.79 -17.14 18.66
C LEU A 127 17.29 -17.08 19.01
N THR A 128 17.75 -15.99 19.64
CA THR A 128 19.17 -15.74 19.96
C THR A 128 19.26 -14.96 21.28
N ASP A 129 20.42 -14.87 21.93
CA ASP A 129 20.55 -14.19 23.23
C ASP A 129 20.54 -12.64 23.16
N HIS A 130 20.33 -12.06 21.97
CA HIS A 130 20.35 -10.62 21.76
C HIS A 130 19.08 -9.96 22.30
N ASN A 131 19.22 -8.79 22.93
CA ASN A 131 18.06 -8.03 23.40
C ASN A 131 17.13 -7.67 22.24
N MET A 132 15.83 -7.89 22.42
CA MET A 132 14.82 -7.58 21.40
C MET A 132 13.92 -6.43 21.82
N VAL A 133 13.56 -5.60 20.86
CA VAL A 133 12.56 -4.52 20.99
C VAL A 133 11.53 -4.68 19.90
N VAL A 134 10.33 -5.14 20.24
CA VAL A 134 9.27 -5.42 19.26
C VAL A 134 8.79 -4.14 18.61
N LEU A 135 8.75 -4.09 17.28
CA LEU A 135 8.15 -2.99 16.54
C LEU A 135 6.65 -3.26 16.32
N LEU A 136 5.83 -2.44 16.96
CA LEU A 136 4.37 -2.38 16.80
C LEU A 136 4.01 -1.31 15.77
N ALA A 137 2.90 -1.49 15.05
CA ALA A 137 2.46 -0.57 14.00
C ALA A 137 0.94 -0.57 13.82
N THR A 138 0.42 0.44 13.13
CA THR A 138 -0.99 0.47 12.74
C THR A 138 -1.30 -0.64 11.73
N LEU A 139 -2.45 -1.30 11.81
CA LEU A 139 -2.86 -2.37 10.87
C LEU A 139 -3.86 -1.87 9.83
N ASP A 140 -3.59 -0.70 9.23
CA ASP A 140 -4.57 0.12 8.52
C ASP A 140 -4.20 0.48 7.08
N TYR A 141 -3.44 -0.38 6.40
CA TYR A 141 -3.09 -0.20 4.99
C TYR A 141 -4.27 -0.11 4.01
N HIS A 142 -5.52 -0.20 4.48
CA HIS A 142 -6.69 0.13 3.67
C HIS A 142 -6.87 1.65 3.50
N ALA A 143 -6.29 2.48 4.36
CA ALA A 143 -6.33 3.95 4.31
C ALA A 143 -4.91 4.55 4.27
N HIS A 144 -4.80 5.79 3.80
CA HIS A 144 -3.56 6.57 3.86
C HIS A 144 -3.74 7.82 4.72
N ALA A 145 -2.65 8.52 5.00
CA ALA A 145 -2.69 9.75 5.78
C ALA A 145 -3.62 10.79 5.14
N GLY A 146 -4.67 11.21 5.84
CA GLY A 146 -5.66 12.16 5.34
C GLY A 146 -7.02 11.56 4.96
N ILE A 147 -7.15 10.22 4.97
CA ILE A 147 -8.45 9.55 4.92
C ILE A 147 -8.91 9.24 6.35
N ASP A 148 -9.92 9.98 6.81
CA ASP A 148 -10.48 9.84 8.16
C ASP A 148 -11.50 8.69 8.23
N VAL A 149 -11.02 7.45 8.12
CA VAL A 149 -11.80 6.25 8.48
C VAL A 149 -11.86 6.07 10.01
N PHE A 150 -12.90 5.40 10.50
CA PHE A 150 -13.03 5.05 11.92
C PHE A 150 -11.77 4.34 12.42
N PRO A 151 -11.17 4.73 13.57
CA PRO A 151 -9.93 4.15 14.05
C PRO A 151 -9.96 2.62 14.09
N SER A 152 -8.99 2.01 13.43
CA SER A 152 -8.79 0.56 13.42
C SER A 152 -8.07 0.14 14.71
N PHE A 153 -8.64 -0.81 15.46
CA PHE A 153 -8.08 -1.27 16.73
C PHE A 153 -7.29 -2.57 16.56
N PRO A 154 -5.95 -2.56 16.70
CA PRO A 154 -5.11 -3.76 16.61
C PRO A 154 -4.86 -4.43 17.98
N GLY A 155 -5.59 -4.06 19.04
CA GLY A 155 -5.32 -4.45 20.42
C GLY A 155 -5.19 -5.95 20.62
N GLN A 156 -6.13 -6.74 20.11
CA GLN A 156 -6.12 -8.21 20.21
C GLN A 156 -4.89 -8.82 19.55
N TYR A 157 -4.47 -8.29 18.40
CA TYR A 157 -3.31 -8.79 17.66
C TYR A 157 -2.01 -8.47 18.42
N HIS A 158 -1.85 -7.22 18.87
CA HIS A 158 -0.65 -6.82 19.62
C HIS A 158 -0.55 -7.51 20.97
N GLN A 159 -1.64 -7.61 21.72
CA GLN A 159 -1.68 -8.30 23.01
C GLN A 159 -1.33 -9.78 22.86
N GLY A 160 -1.97 -10.49 21.93
CA GLY A 160 -1.68 -11.90 21.69
C GLY A 160 -0.24 -12.15 21.27
N GLY A 161 0.33 -11.28 20.42
CA GLY A 161 1.72 -11.37 20.01
C GLY A 161 2.70 -11.13 21.17
N LEU A 162 2.47 -10.11 21.99
CA LEU A 162 3.28 -9.83 23.18
C LEU A 162 3.22 -11.00 24.18
N GLN A 163 2.02 -11.51 24.46
CA GLN A 163 1.83 -12.65 25.35
C GLN A 163 2.54 -13.91 24.82
N GLN A 164 2.49 -14.15 23.51
CA GLN A 164 3.21 -15.27 22.91
C GLN A 164 4.72 -15.12 23.08
N ILE A 165 5.29 -13.95 22.79
CA ILE A 165 6.73 -13.72 22.92
C ILE A 165 7.18 -13.86 24.38
N LEU A 166 6.41 -13.30 25.31
CA LEU A 166 6.71 -13.30 26.75
C LEU A 166 6.38 -14.63 27.44
N SER A 167 5.67 -15.54 26.78
CA SER A 167 5.39 -16.88 27.33
C SER A 167 6.63 -17.77 27.41
N ASP A 168 7.69 -17.42 26.68
CA ASP A 168 9.00 -18.05 26.79
C ASP A 168 9.69 -17.61 28.09
N SER A 169 10.08 -18.57 28.94
CA SER A 169 10.76 -18.29 30.20
C SER A 169 12.11 -17.61 30.03
N ASP A 170 12.73 -17.79 28.86
CA ASP A 170 14.01 -17.20 28.48
C ASP A 170 13.82 -16.02 27.51
N SER A 171 12.63 -15.40 27.50
CA SER A 171 12.36 -14.28 26.61
C SER A 171 13.38 -13.15 26.79
N ASN A 172 13.95 -12.72 25.66
CA ASN A 172 14.92 -11.64 25.56
C ASN A 172 14.27 -10.31 25.16
N LEU A 173 12.94 -10.22 25.20
CA LEU A 173 12.19 -9.02 24.89
C LEU A 173 12.33 -8.01 26.04
N VAL A 174 12.97 -6.87 25.75
CA VAL A 174 13.27 -5.84 26.74
C VAL A 174 12.53 -4.53 26.52
N GLY A 175 11.71 -4.44 25.47
CA GLY A 175 10.87 -3.27 25.22
C GLY A 175 10.04 -3.38 23.94
N ALA A 176 9.31 -2.30 23.68
CA ALA A 176 8.53 -2.11 22.45
C ALA A 176 8.88 -0.78 21.79
N GLN A 177 8.74 -0.73 20.47
CA GLN A 177 8.85 0.48 19.66
C GLN A 177 7.53 0.70 18.93
N PHE A 178 7.12 1.96 18.85
CA PHE A 178 6.04 2.41 17.99
C PHE A 178 6.46 3.72 17.31
N GLY A 179 6.02 3.95 16.06
CA GLY A 179 6.27 5.21 15.37
C GLY A 179 5.50 6.34 16.04
N VAL A 180 6.20 7.39 16.52
CA VAL A 180 5.63 8.49 17.33
C VAL A 180 4.29 9.00 16.75
N PRO A 181 3.18 9.02 17.52
CA PRO A 181 1.92 9.64 17.09
C PRO A 181 2.12 11.14 16.83
N GLN A 182 1.42 11.69 15.84
CA GLN A 182 1.62 13.09 15.43
C GLN A 182 0.64 14.06 16.11
N ALA A 183 -0.41 13.58 16.78
CA ALA A 183 -1.40 14.40 17.46
C ALA A 183 -2.11 13.64 18.61
N ASP A 184 -2.93 14.35 19.38
CA ASP A 184 -3.93 13.77 20.30
C ASP A 184 -5.29 13.72 19.57
N SER A 185 -5.39 12.94 18.47
CA SER A 185 -6.55 12.98 17.56
C SER A 185 -7.36 11.68 17.51
N TRP A 186 -8.58 11.77 16.98
CA TRP A 186 -9.41 10.61 16.64
C TRP A 186 -8.89 9.94 15.37
N SER A 187 -7.83 9.13 15.50
CA SER A 187 -7.19 8.45 14.38
C SER A 187 -6.71 7.04 14.73
N THR A 188 -6.55 6.17 13.73
CA THR A 188 -5.95 4.84 13.92
C THR A 188 -4.55 4.91 14.51
N ARG A 189 -3.74 5.89 14.10
CA ARG A 189 -2.36 6.03 14.58
C ARG A 189 -2.30 6.35 16.06
N ASP A 190 -3.16 7.24 16.53
CA ASP A 190 -3.14 7.66 17.93
C ASP A 190 -3.78 6.60 18.83
N LEU A 191 -4.86 5.94 18.38
CA LEU A 191 -5.43 4.77 19.06
C LEU A 191 -4.41 3.63 19.17
N THR A 192 -3.71 3.32 18.08
CA THR A 192 -2.67 2.28 18.10
C THR A 192 -1.52 2.69 18.99
N GLY A 193 -1.06 3.95 18.91
CA GLY A 193 0.02 4.45 19.76
C GLY A 193 -0.33 4.31 21.24
N TYR A 194 -1.52 4.78 21.64
CA TYR A 194 -2.03 4.63 23.00
C TYR A 194 -2.03 3.16 23.44
N THR A 195 -2.58 2.28 22.59
CA THR A 195 -2.63 0.83 22.82
C THR A 195 -1.24 0.23 23.00
N CYS A 196 -0.28 0.59 22.15
CA CYS A 196 1.09 0.12 22.21
C CYS A 196 1.79 0.53 23.51
N PHE A 197 1.60 1.78 23.98
CA PHE A 197 2.18 2.24 25.24
C PHE A 197 1.57 1.53 26.45
N ARG A 198 0.25 1.31 26.45
CA ARG A 198 -0.46 0.56 27.49
C ARG A 198 0.02 -0.89 27.58
N LEU A 199 0.06 -1.59 26.44
CA LEU A 199 0.52 -2.99 26.38
C LEU A 199 2.02 -3.16 26.62
N ALA A 200 2.84 -2.14 26.33
CA ALA A 200 4.26 -2.15 26.69
C ALA A 200 4.48 -2.03 28.21
N TRP A 201 3.52 -1.45 28.93
CA TRP A 201 3.52 -1.37 30.39
C TRP A 201 2.94 -2.64 31.03
N ASP A 202 1.78 -3.09 30.55
CA ASP A 202 1.14 -4.33 30.97
C ASP A 202 0.57 -5.09 29.76
N PRO A 203 1.22 -6.17 29.30
CA PRO A 203 0.76 -6.95 28.15
C PRO A 203 -0.56 -7.69 28.42
N ASN A 204 -1.04 -7.75 29.67
CA ASN A 204 -2.30 -8.40 30.04
C ASN A 204 -3.42 -7.41 30.35
N GLU A 205 -3.20 -6.12 30.10
CA GLU A 205 -4.20 -5.10 30.36
C GLU A 205 -5.50 -5.36 29.58
N ASP A 206 -6.63 -5.08 30.21
CA ASP A 206 -7.94 -5.24 29.58
C ASP A 206 -8.07 -4.28 28.39
N LEU A 207 -8.27 -4.86 27.20
CA LEU A 207 -8.43 -4.11 25.96
C LEU A 207 -9.66 -3.19 26.00
N TRP A 208 -10.71 -3.55 26.74
CA TRP A 208 -11.86 -2.66 26.94
C TRP A 208 -11.44 -1.41 27.71
N GLN A 209 -10.63 -1.55 28.76
CA GLN A 209 -10.12 -0.40 29.52
C GLN A 209 -9.23 0.51 28.67
N ILE A 210 -8.38 -0.06 27.81
CA ILE A 210 -7.55 0.72 26.87
C ILE A 210 -8.45 1.53 25.90
N ALA A 211 -9.45 0.88 25.31
CA ALA A 211 -10.38 1.51 24.38
C ALA A 211 -11.21 2.61 25.05
N HIS A 212 -11.74 2.33 26.25
CA HIS A 212 -12.49 3.28 27.07
C HIS A 212 -11.65 4.50 27.41
N ASP A 213 -10.42 4.32 27.90
CA ASP A 213 -9.58 5.44 28.31
C ASP A 213 -9.20 6.33 27.12
N PHE A 214 -8.90 5.73 25.97
CA PHE A 214 -8.67 6.47 24.73
C PHE A 214 -9.91 7.29 24.33
N ALA A 215 -11.10 6.67 24.33
CA ALA A 215 -12.35 7.36 24.03
C ALA A 215 -12.64 8.50 25.02
N ALA A 216 -12.41 8.29 26.32
CA ALA A 216 -12.58 9.32 27.35
C ALA A 216 -11.62 10.51 27.14
N ILE A 217 -10.36 10.24 26.78
CA ILE A 217 -9.34 11.26 26.50
C ILE A 217 -9.73 12.07 25.26
N VAL A 218 -10.10 11.42 24.17
CA VAL A 218 -10.33 12.09 22.88
C VAL A 218 -11.75 12.65 22.80
N LEU A 219 -12.78 11.82 22.95
CA LEU A 219 -14.19 12.14 22.73
C LEU A 219 -14.92 12.63 23.99
N GLY A 220 -14.39 12.37 25.18
CA GLY A 220 -14.98 12.78 26.45
C GLY A 220 -15.60 11.61 27.24
N LYS A 221 -15.62 11.77 28.57
CA LYS A 221 -16.02 10.71 29.51
C LYS A 221 -17.46 10.23 29.35
N GLU A 222 -18.38 11.11 28.94
CA GLU A 222 -19.82 10.81 28.84
C GLU A 222 -20.18 9.91 27.65
N SER A 223 -19.26 9.72 26.70
CA SER A 223 -19.41 8.83 25.54
C SER A 223 -18.47 7.62 25.59
N ALA A 224 -17.65 7.50 26.64
CA ALA A 224 -16.50 6.61 26.64
C ALA A 224 -16.88 5.12 26.63
N ASP A 225 -17.92 4.73 27.38
CA ASP A 225 -18.39 3.35 27.45
C ASP A 225 -18.88 2.87 26.08
N GLU A 226 -19.79 3.61 25.44
CA GLU A 226 -20.32 3.26 24.13
C GLU A 226 -19.22 3.27 23.06
N MET A 227 -18.31 4.25 23.11
CA MET A 227 -17.24 4.33 22.12
C MET A 227 -16.16 3.25 22.33
N ALA A 228 -15.97 2.74 23.55
CA ALA A 228 -15.13 1.57 23.78
C ALA A 228 -15.68 0.33 23.05
N GLU A 229 -17.00 0.12 23.11
CA GLU A 229 -17.67 -0.96 22.37
C GLU A 229 -17.46 -0.81 20.86
N ALA A 230 -17.66 0.41 20.31
CA ALA A 230 -17.43 0.68 18.90
C ALA A 230 -15.95 0.47 18.49
N ILE A 231 -14.99 0.88 19.31
CA ILE A 231 -13.55 0.67 19.07
C ILE A 231 -13.24 -0.83 19.02
N LEU A 232 -13.75 -1.63 19.95
CA LEU A 232 -13.51 -3.08 19.98
C LEU A 232 -14.08 -3.79 18.74
N LEU A 233 -15.25 -3.37 18.26
CA LEU A 233 -15.86 -3.88 17.03
C LEU A 233 -15.03 -3.58 15.77
N SER A 234 -14.19 -2.54 15.78
CA SER A 234 -13.39 -2.16 14.60
C SER A 234 -12.43 -3.26 14.17
N TYR A 235 -11.93 -4.09 15.10
CA TYR A 235 -11.10 -5.24 14.76
C TYR A 235 -11.84 -6.18 13.80
N THR A 236 -13.08 -6.58 14.14
CA THR A 236 -13.93 -7.43 13.29
C THR A 236 -14.33 -6.71 12.01
N ALA A 237 -14.74 -5.44 12.09
CA ALA A 237 -15.15 -4.68 10.92
C ALA A 237 -14.06 -4.63 9.83
N TYR A 238 -12.81 -4.41 10.24
CA TYR A 238 -11.68 -4.36 9.30
C TYR A 238 -11.15 -5.75 8.95
N LYS A 239 -10.87 -6.61 9.93
CA LYS A 239 -10.32 -7.94 9.65
C LYS A 239 -11.25 -8.78 8.80
N ASP A 240 -12.52 -8.86 9.18
CA ASP A 240 -13.48 -9.74 8.50
C ASP A 240 -14.22 -9.02 7.36
N GLY A 241 -14.32 -7.69 7.36
CA GLY A 241 -15.03 -6.92 6.33
C GLY A 241 -14.16 -6.40 5.18
N ILE A 242 -12.85 -6.24 5.40
CA ILE A 242 -11.92 -5.77 4.37
C ILE A 242 -11.06 -6.90 3.79
N TYR A 243 -10.56 -7.83 4.61
CA TYR A 243 -9.75 -8.93 4.10
C TYR A 243 -10.61 -10.06 3.54
N VAL A 244 -10.13 -10.69 2.46
CA VAL A 244 -10.73 -11.91 1.92
C VAL A 244 -10.02 -13.10 2.55
N LYS A 245 -10.63 -13.73 3.55
CA LYS A 245 -9.96 -14.70 4.43
C LYS A 245 -9.14 -15.78 3.69
N PRO A 246 -9.68 -16.56 2.73
CA PRO A 246 -8.88 -17.59 2.05
C PRO A 246 -7.68 -17.02 1.26
N VAL A 247 -7.83 -15.80 0.73
CA VAL A 247 -6.76 -15.09 0.02
C VAL A 247 -5.69 -14.62 1.01
N ALA A 248 -6.12 -14.01 2.12
CA ALA A 248 -5.24 -13.47 3.14
C ALA A 248 -4.41 -14.57 3.83
N GLU A 249 -5.00 -15.74 4.10
CA GLU A 249 -4.31 -16.92 4.64
C GLU A 249 -3.28 -17.51 3.67
N GLY A 250 -3.51 -17.36 2.36
CA GLY A 250 -2.64 -17.90 1.31
C GLY A 250 -1.41 -17.04 0.97
N ILE A 251 -1.29 -15.84 1.55
CA ILE A 251 -0.25 -14.86 1.19
C ILE A 251 0.64 -14.56 2.40
N GLN A 252 1.95 -14.79 2.27
CA GLN A 252 2.93 -14.44 3.33
C GLN A 252 3.31 -12.96 3.36
N GLY A 253 2.98 -12.18 2.32
CA GLY A 253 3.30 -10.74 2.21
C GLY A 253 2.08 -9.83 2.38
N ASN A 254 1.78 -9.01 1.37
CA ASN A 254 0.58 -8.18 1.38
C ASN A 254 -0.69 -9.06 1.36
N THR A 255 -1.33 -9.23 2.51
CA THR A 255 -2.56 -10.03 2.67
C THR A 255 -3.84 -9.27 2.25
N LEU A 256 -3.70 -8.03 1.77
CA LEU A 256 -4.77 -7.21 1.20
C LEU A 256 -4.44 -6.80 -0.25
N PRO A 257 -4.44 -7.76 -1.21
CA PRO A 257 -3.93 -7.51 -2.55
C PRO A 257 -4.85 -6.65 -3.44
N HIS A 258 -6.10 -6.43 -3.01
CA HIS A 258 -7.16 -5.72 -3.73
C HIS A 258 -7.48 -4.32 -3.17
N LEU A 259 -6.86 -3.93 -2.06
CA LEU A 259 -7.03 -2.60 -1.45
C LEU A 259 -5.73 -2.20 -0.76
N ARG A 260 -5.16 -1.04 -1.11
CA ARG A 260 -3.96 -0.52 -0.48
C ARG A 260 -3.98 1.01 -0.51
N ILE A 261 -3.73 1.64 0.64
CA ILE A 261 -3.45 3.07 0.80
C ILE A 261 -4.59 3.92 0.18
N GLY A 262 -5.84 3.55 0.48
CA GLY A 262 -7.02 4.24 -0.07
C GLY A 262 -7.36 3.92 -1.52
N THR A 263 -6.74 2.90 -2.13
CA THR A 263 -6.94 2.56 -3.54
C THR A 263 -7.32 1.10 -3.74
N PHE A 264 -8.38 0.85 -4.48
CA PHE A 264 -8.68 -0.43 -5.13
C PHE A 264 -7.93 -0.47 -6.46
N PRO A 265 -6.74 -1.09 -6.55
CA PRO A 265 -5.91 -1.01 -7.74
C PRO A 265 -6.54 -1.80 -8.89
N VAL A 266 -6.51 -1.23 -10.07
CA VAL A 266 -6.75 -1.98 -11.31
C VAL A 266 -5.45 -2.67 -11.74
N ARG A 267 -5.55 -3.89 -12.23
CA ARG A 267 -4.40 -4.64 -12.79
C ARG A 267 -4.43 -4.52 -14.30
N GLY A 268 -3.24 -4.51 -14.92
CA GLY A 268 -3.10 -4.20 -16.34
C GLY A 268 -3.18 -2.72 -16.65
N VAL A 269 -3.50 -2.42 -17.90
CA VAL A 269 -3.76 -1.07 -18.44
C VAL A 269 -5.05 -1.16 -19.25
N PRO A 270 -6.23 -0.90 -18.64
CA PRO A 270 -7.52 -1.12 -19.29
C PRO A 270 -7.72 -0.43 -20.63
N GLU A 271 -7.09 0.72 -20.84
CA GLU A 271 -7.08 1.44 -22.11
C GLU A 271 -6.45 0.62 -23.25
N ILE A 272 -5.59 -0.35 -22.93
CA ILE A 272 -4.86 -1.20 -23.88
C ILE A 272 -5.43 -2.63 -23.87
N ASP A 273 -5.70 -3.19 -22.69
CA ASP A 273 -6.08 -4.60 -22.50
C ASP A 273 -7.58 -4.81 -22.25
N GLY A 274 -8.41 -3.76 -22.28
CA GLY A 274 -9.85 -3.86 -22.05
C GLY A 274 -10.24 -4.43 -20.67
N GLY A 275 -9.33 -4.39 -19.70
CA GLY A 275 -9.53 -4.98 -18.37
C GLY A 275 -9.19 -6.47 -18.28
N ARG A 276 -8.62 -7.07 -19.33
CA ARG A 276 -8.29 -8.50 -19.38
C ARG A 276 -7.40 -8.92 -18.20
N GLU A 277 -6.30 -8.22 -17.98
CA GLU A 277 -5.37 -8.53 -16.89
C GLU A 277 -6.04 -8.39 -15.52
N HIS A 278 -6.99 -7.44 -15.35
CA HIS A 278 -7.72 -7.32 -14.10
C HIS A 278 -8.63 -8.53 -13.83
N ILE A 279 -9.34 -9.00 -14.85
CA ILE A 279 -10.17 -10.21 -14.73
C ILE A 279 -9.31 -11.46 -14.50
N GLU A 280 -8.21 -11.64 -15.23
CA GLU A 280 -7.29 -12.76 -15.01
C GLU A 280 -6.66 -12.73 -13.61
N TRP A 281 -6.32 -11.54 -13.11
CA TRP A 281 -5.82 -11.39 -11.75
C TRP A 281 -6.89 -11.69 -10.70
N LEU A 282 -8.13 -11.24 -10.88
CA LEU A 282 -9.25 -11.54 -9.98
C LEU A 282 -9.52 -13.05 -9.92
N ASP A 283 -9.48 -13.73 -11.07
CA ASP A 283 -9.61 -15.19 -11.14
C ASP A 283 -8.53 -15.85 -10.27
N ARG A 284 -7.27 -15.62 -10.60
CA ARG A 284 -6.11 -16.26 -9.96
C ARG A 284 -5.96 -15.91 -8.47
N THR A 285 -6.22 -14.66 -8.11
CA THR A 285 -5.86 -14.13 -6.78
C THR A 285 -7.01 -14.12 -5.81
N ILE A 286 -8.25 -13.96 -6.29
CA ILE A 286 -9.44 -13.86 -5.43
C ILE A 286 -10.35 -15.06 -5.60
N TYR A 287 -10.80 -15.35 -6.82
CA TYR A 287 -11.81 -16.38 -7.05
C TYR A 287 -11.28 -17.79 -6.78
N GLN A 288 -10.15 -18.18 -7.37
CA GLN A 288 -9.61 -19.54 -7.22
C GLN A 288 -9.35 -19.91 -5.74
N PRO A 289 -8.72 -19.06 -4.90
CA PRO A 289 -8.57 -19.35 -3.47
C PRO A 289 -9.89 -19.46 -2.70
N CYS A 290 -10.93 -18.76 -3.15
CA CYS A 290 -12.25 -18.76 -2.52
C CYS A 290 -13.19 -19.83 -3.07
N LYS A 291 -12.92 -20.44 -4.23
CA LYS A 291 -13.87 -21.27 -4.98
C LYS A 291 -14.50 -22.41 -4.17
N ASP A 292 -13.69 -23.08 -3.35
CA ASP A 292 -14.13 -24.18 -2.49
C ASP A 292 -14.53 -23.72 -1.07
N ARG A 293 -14.45 -22.41 -0.80
CA ARG A 293 -14.68 -21.76 0.50
C ARG A 293 -15.57 -20.50 0.36
N ILE A 294 -16.48 -20.48 -0.61
CA ILE A 294 -17.31 -19.30 -0.91
C ILE A 294 -18.20 -18.95 0.27
N GLU A 295 -18.89 -19.93 0.86
CA GLU A 295 -19.77 -19.71 2.01
C GLU A 295 -19.01 -19.10 3.19
N GLU A 296 -17.89 -19.70 3.58
CA GLU A 296 -17.00 -19.16 4.62
C GLU A 296 -16.52 -17.74 4.29
N THR A 297 -16.14 -17.48 3.03
CA THR A 297 -15.70 -16.15 2.59
C THR A 297 -16.82 -15.11 2.80
N LEU A 298 -18.03 -15.45 2.38
CA LEU A 298 -19.19 -14.54 2.48
C LEU A 298 -19.66 -14.36 3.92
N ASP A 299 -19.55 -15.38 4.77
CA ASP A 299 -19.90 -15.30 6.19
C ASP A 299 -18.97 -14.32 6.92
N HIS A 300 -17.65 -14.43 6.71
CA HIS A 300 -16.69 -13.49 7.29
C HIS A 300 -16.96 -12.04 6.82
N LEU A 301 -17.11 -11.83 5.51
CA LEU A 301 -17.44 -10.51 4.95
C LEU A 301 -18.74 -9.94 5.52
N SER A 302 -19.74 -10.78 5.74
CA SER A 302 -21.02 -10.38 6.34
C SER A 302 -20.87 -10.00 7.81
N GLN A 303 -20.07 -10.74 8.59
CA GLN A 303 -19.75 -10.40 9.98
C GLN A 303 -19.03 -9.05 10.08
N GLY A 304 -18.05 -8.79 9.22
CA GLY A 304 -17.36 -7.51 9.19
C GLY A 304 -18.28 -6.35 8.81
N LEU A 305 -19.16 -6.52 7.82
CA LEU A 305 -20.14 -5.50 7.45
C LEU A 305 -21.15 -5.22 8.58
N GLU A 306 -21.60 -6.24 9.29
CA GLU A 306 -22.48 -6.07 10.44
C GLU A 306 -21.78 -5.31 11.58
N ALA A 307 -20.53 -5.66 11.90
CA ALA A 307 -19.74 -4.91 12.87
C ALA A 307 -19.59 -3.43 12.46
N ALA A 308 -19.33 -3.15 11.18
CA ALA A 308 -19.24 -1.77 10.69
C ALA A 308 -20.56 -0.98 10.82
N ARG A 309 -21.71 -1.65 10.62
CA ARG A 309 -23.04 -1.04 10.83
C ARG A 309 -23.32 -0.76 12.31
N GLN A 310 -22.90 -1.66 13.19
CA GLN A 310 -23.01 -1.47 14.64
C GLN A 310 -22.14 -0.30 15.10
N ILE A 311 -20.89 -0.19 14.61
CA ILE A 311 -20.01 0.95 14.88
C ILE A 311 -20.70 2.28 14.52
N GLU A 312 -21.26 2.40 13.32
CA GLU A 312 -21.97 3.61 12.91
C GLU A 312 -23.17 3.91 13.83
N THR A 313 -23.95 2.88 14.18
CA THR A 313 -25.13 3.02 15.04
C THR A 313 -24.75 3.51 16.44
N ILE A 314 -23.76 2.87 17.06
CA ILE A 314 -23.25 3.23 18.38
C ILE A 314 -22.67 4.65 18.35
N THR A 315 -21.83 4.95 17.37
CA THR A 315 -21.19 6.27 17.22
C THR A 315 -22.23 7.38 17.08
N LYS A 316 -23.27 7.18 16.27
CA LYS A 316 -24.37 8.15 16.11
C LYS A 316 -25.18 8.33 17.39
N SER A 317 -25.41 7.26 18.14
CA SER A 317 -26.13 7.31 19.41
C SER A 317 -25.33 8.03 20.50
N ALA A 318 -24.02 7.83 20.55
CA ALA A 318 -23.11 8.46 21.52
C ALA A 318 -22.78 9.91 21.16
N ALA A 319 -22.98 10.33 19.90
CA ALA A 319 -22.60 11.65 19.39
C ALA A 319 -23.03 12.85 20.26
N PRO A 320 -24.25 12.91 20.83
CA PRO A 320 -24.66 14.03 21.69
C PRO A 320 -23.78 14.22 22.94
N ASN A 321 -23.14 13.15 23.43
CA ASN A 321 -22.31 13.15 24.63
C ASN A 321 -20.82 13.36 24.32
N MET A 322 -20.44 13.44 23.05
CA MET A 322 -19.06 13.70 22.62
C MET A 322 -18.72 15.19 22.72
N LYS A 323 -17.43 15.49 22.95
CA LYS A 323 -16.87 16.82 22.76
C LYS A 323 -17.19 17.36 21.36
N GLU A 324 -17.60 18.62 21.32
CA GLU A 324 -18.12 19.27 20.11
C GLU A 324 -17.12 19.27 18.95
N ASP A 325 -15.84 19.50 19.23
CA ASP A 325 -14.77 19.60 18.23
C ASP A 325 -14.39 18.25 17.60
N GLN A 326 -14.69 17.13 18.28
CA GLN A 326 -14.38 15.78 17.79
C GLN A 326 -15.61 15.03 17.24
N ARG A 327 -16.82 15.44 17.63
CA ARG A 327 -18.08 14.77 17.26
C ARG A 327 -18.21 14.53 15.76
N LYS A 328 -17.96 15.56 14.94
CA LYS A 328 -18.12 15.46 13.49
C LYS A 328 -17.15 14.44 12.89
N ALA A 329 -15.88 14.46 13.30
CA ALA A 329 -14.87 13.53 12.82
C ALA A 329 -15.23 12.08 13.19
N ALA A 330 -15.69 11.84 14.42
CA ALA A 330 -16.13 10.51 14.85
C ALA A 330 -17.32 9.99 14.02
N VAL A 331 -18.36 10.81 13.85
CA VAL A 331 -19.55 10.40 13.08
C VAL A 331 -19.21 10.18 11.60
N ASP A 332 -18.54 11.14 10.96
CA ASP A 332 -18.20 11.03 9.53
C ASP A 332 -17.31 9.83 9.25
N SER A 333 -16.30 9.59 10.10
CA SER A 333 -15.39 8.46 9.96
C SER A 333 -16.09 7.11 10.10
N SER A 334 -17.08 6.99 11.01
CA SER A 334 -17.90 5.77 11.13
C SER A 334 -18.76 5.51 9.89
N VAL A 335 -19.34 6.57 9.30
CA VAL A 335 -20.16 6.47 8.07
C VAL A 335 -19.28 6.06 6.89
N LEU A 336 -18.12 6.70 6.74
CA LEU A 336 -17.16 6.41 5.68
C LEU A 336 -16.67 4.97 5.77
N SER A 337 -16.26 4.51 6.97
CA SER A 337 -15.81 3.13 7.19
C SER A 337 -16.87 2.10 6.86
N ARG A 338 -18.15 2.31 7.25
CA ARG A 338 -19.20 1.36 6.89
C ARG A 338 -19.41 1.32 5.37
N TRP A 339 -19.42 2.46 4.66
CA TRP A 339 -19.56 2.43 3.19
C TRP A 339 -18.33 1.79 2.52
N LEU A 340 -17.12 1.99 3.06
CA LEU A 340 -15.91 1.33 2.57
C LEU A 340 -16.02 -0.19 2.67
N VAL A 341 -16.39 -0.69 3.85
CA VAL A 341 -16.60 -2.13 4.08
C VAL A 341 -17.70 -2.65 3.15
N GLU A 342 -18.81 -1.94 3.00
CA GLU A 342 -19.92 -2.37 2.14
C GLU A 342 -19.55 -2.41 0.64
N VAL A 343 -18.74 -1.46 0.17
CA VAL A 343 -18.18 -1.49 -1.19
C VAL A 343 -17.23 -2.67 -1.37
N ASN A 344 -16.36 -2.93 -0.38
CA ASN A 344 -15.46 -4.07 -0.44
C ASN A 344 -16.23 -5.40 -0.51
N VAL A 345 -17.21 -5.60 0.38
CA VAL A 345 -18.06 -6.79 0.38
C VAL A 345 -18.78 -6.94 -0.97
N GLY A 346 -19.36 -5.86 -1.50
CA GLY A 346 -20.02 -5.89 -2.82
C GLY A 346 -19.07 -6.19 -3.98
N TYR A 347 -17.83 -5.70 -3.92
CA TYR A 347 -16.78 -5.96 -4.91
C TYR A 347 -16.41 -7.44 -4.94
N ILE A 348 -16.17 -8.04 -3.76
CA ILE A 348 -15.84 -9.47 -3.66
C ILE A 348 -17.04 -10.34 -4.05
N GLN A 349 -18.25 -10.02 -3.59
CA GLN A 349 -19.46 -10.74 -3.99
C GLN A 349 -19.67 -10.71 -5.51
N THR A 350 -19.47 -9.56 -6.15
CA THR A 350 -19.58 -9.41 -7.60
C THR A 350 -18.51 -10.24 -8.31
N CYS A 351 -17.27 -10.24 -7.81
CA CYS A 351 -16.19 -11.07 -8.35
C CYS A 351 -16.57 -12.56 -8.30
N LEU A 352 -17.00 -13.07 -7.15
CA LEU A 352 -17.37 -14.49 -7.01
C LEU A 352 -18.55 -14.87 -7.92
N ALA A 353 -19.61 -14.04 -7.96
CA ALA A 353 -20.77 -14.28 -8.82
C ALA A 353 -20.42 -14.17 -10.31
N TYR A 354 -19.50 -13.28 -10.69
CA TYR A 354 -19.03 -13.11 -12.07
C TYR A 354 -18.40 -14.41 -12.58
N PHE A 355 -17.48 -15.01 -11.83
CA PHE A 355 -16.85 -16.27 -12.23
C PHE A 355 -17.79 -17.46 -12.14
N GLN A 356 -18.67 -17.53 -11.13
CA GLN A 356 -19.71 -18.56 -11.08
C GLN A 356 -20.60 -18.52 -12.33
N TYR A 357 -21.01 -17.34 -12.79
CA TYR A 357 -21.79 -17.20 -14.03
C TYR A 357 -20.99 -17.56 -15.29
N ARG A 358 -19.69 -17.21 -15.33
CA ARG A 358 -18.81 -17.58 -16.45
C ARG A 358 -18.67 -19.09 -16.61
N GLU A 359 -18.45 -19.80 -15.50
CA GLU A 359 -18.24 -21.25 -15.48
C GLU A 359 -19.51 -22.04 -15.82
N ASP A 360 -20.66 -21.60 -15.30
CA ASP A 360 -21.95 -22.26 -15.49
C ASP A 360 -23.04 -21.19 -15.73
N PRO A 361 -23.37 -20.89 -16.99
CA PRO A 361 -24.17 -19.73 -17.36
C PRO A 361 -25.68 -19.99 -17.28
N THR A 362 -26.20 -20.25 -16.08
CA THR A 362 -27.64 -20.39 -15.86
C THR A 362 -28.35 -19.04 -15.74
N VAL A 363 -29.67 -19.02 -15.92
CA VAL A 363 -30.50 -17.81 -15.73
C VAL A 363 -30.42 -17.34 -14.28
N GLU A 364 -30.45 -18.26 -13.33
CA GLU A 364 -30.39 -17.98 -11.89
C GLU A 364 -29.06 -17.30 -11.53
N ARG A 365 -27.93 -17.76 -12.08
CA ARG A 365 -26.61 -17.14 -11.86
C ARG A 365 -26.50 -15.78 -12.53
N LYS A 366 -27.08 -15.62 -13.72
CA LYS A 366 -27.17 -14.31 -14.40
C LYS A 366 -27.94 -13.30 -13.55
N ASP A 367 -29.11 -13.70 -13.05
CA ASP A 367 -29.99 -12.84 -12.25
C ASP A 367 -29.34 -12.52 -10.89
N HIS A 368 -28.66 -13.49 -10.29
CA HIS A 368 -27.88 -13.28 -9.06
C HIS A 368 -26.75 -12.26 -9.27
N LEU A 369 -25.94 -12.42 -10.33
CA LEU A 369 -24.88 -11.48 -10.69
C LEU A 369 -25.42 -10.07 -10.94
N ALA A 370 -26.53 -9.95 -11.69
CA ALA A 370 -27.17 -8.66 -11.94
C ALA A 370 -27.66 -7.97 -10.65
N SER A 371 -28.21 -8.75 -9.71
CA SER A 371 -28.67 -8.26 -8.41
C SER A 371 -27.51 -7.74 -7.54
N ILE A 372 -26.42 -8.51 -7.44
CA ILE A 372 -25.24 -8.10 -6.67
C ILE A 372 -24.58 -6.87 -7.32
N LEU A 373 -24.43 -6.84 -8.65
CA LEU A 373 -23.87 -5.70 -9.36
C LEU A 373 -24.65 -4.42 -9.09
N LYS A 374 -25.99 -4.49 -9.06
CA LYS A 374 -26.85 -3.35 -8.70
C LYS A 374 -26.56 -2.85 -7.28
N SER A 375 -26.38 -3.77 -6.33
CA SER A 375 -26.03 -3.42 -4.95
C SER A 375 -24.65 -2.78 -4.86
N LEU A 376 -23.64 -3.30 -5.58
CA LEU A 376 -22.29 -2.72 -5.64
C LEU A 376 -22.31 -1.31 -6.23
N LYS A 377 -23.03 -1.08 -7.33
CA LYS A 377 -23.17 0.27 -7.92
C LYS A 377 -23.80 1.26 -6.93
N SER A 378 -24.77 0.81 -6.16
CA SER A 378 -25.44 1.62 -5.13
C SER A 378 -24.51 1.94 -3.95
N SER A 379 -23.82 0.94 -3.37
CA SER A 379 -22.89 1.16 -2.26
C SER A 379 -21.69 2.00 -2.68
N ARG A 380 -21.18 1.80 -3.90
CA ARG A 380 -20.14 2.62 -4.53
C ARG A 380 -20.53 4.09 -4.55
N GLN A 381 -21.72 4.42 -5.05
CA GLN A 381 -22.17 5.80 -5.12
C GLN A 381 -22.28 6.42 -3.73
N LYS A 382 -22.83 5.68 -2.75
CA LYS A 382 -22.94 6.17 -1.37
C LYS A 382 -21.58 6.37 -0.70
N LEU A 383 -20.58 5.55 -1.02
CA LEU A 383 -19.21 5.76 -0.58
C LEU A 383 -18.64 7.06 -1.15
N ILE A 384 -18.84 7.31 -2.45
CA ILE A 384 -18.41 8.56 -3.11
C ILE A 384 -19.08 9.79 -2.47
N ASP A 385 -20.37 9.68 -2.16
CA ASP A 385 -21.15 10.76 -1.55
C ASP A 385 -20.85 10.95 -0.05
N SER A 386 -20.01 10.11 0.55
CA SER A 386 -19.70 10.17 1.98
C SER A 386 -18.74 11.31 2.31
N PRO A 387 -18.94 12.00 3.46
CA PRO A 387 -17.96 12.95 3.97
C PRO A 387 -16.57 12.30 4.11
N GLY A 388 -15.52 13.01 3.68
CA GLY A 388 -14.15 12.51 3.77
C GLY A 388 -13.75 11.49 2.70
N PHE A 389 -14.62 11.20 1.71
CA PHE A 389 -14.27 10.29 0.61
C PHE A 389 -13.05 10.78 -0.17
N GLN A 390 -12.02 9.94 -0.18
CA GLN A 390 -10.79 10.15 -0.98
C GLN A 390 -10.28 8.83 -1.58
N PHE A 391 -11.13 7.79 -1.62
CA PHE A 391 -10.75 6.50 -2.14
C PHE A 391 -10.70 6.50 -3.67
N LYS A 392 -9.74 5.77 -4.23
CA LYS A 392 -9.67 5.49 -5.67
C LYS A 392 -10.25 4.10 -5.95
N LEU A 393 -11.27 4.03 -6.79
CA LEU A 393 -12.09 2.82 -6.98
C LEU A 393 -11.81 2.10 -8.31
N PHE A 394 -10.59 2.21 -8.86
CA PHE A 394 -10.26 1.73 -10.21
C PHE A 394 -10.59 0.25 -10.45
N GLY A 395 -10.21 -0.64 -9.53
CA GLY A 395 -10.53 -2.07 -9.63
C GLY A 395 -12.03 -2.34 -9.55
N VAL A 396 -12.76 -1.59 -8.71
CA VAL A 396 -14.23 -1.67 -8.60
C VAL A 396 -14.88 -1.26 -9.91
N ASP A 397 -14.43 -0.14 -10.49
CA ASP A 397 -14.95 0.41 -11.74
C ASP A 397 -14.70 -0.54 -12.92
N GLN A 398 -13.51 -1.15 -12.96
CA GLN A 398 -13.18 -2.12 -13.99
C GLN A 398 -14.04 -3.38 -13.89
N LEU A 399 -14.21 -3.94 -12.68
CA LEU A 399 -15.09 -5.10 -12.50
C LEU A 399 -16.54 -4.77 -12.87
N ILE A 400 -17.04 -3.58 -12.53
CA ILE A 400 -18.37 -3.12 -12.95
C ILE A 400 -18.48 -3.12 -14.46
N ALA A 401 -17.51 -2.54 -15.17
CA ALA A 401 -17.51 -2.47 -16.64
C ALA A 401 -17.54 -3.88 -17.27
N ASN A 402 -16.66 -4.77 -16.85
CA ASN A 402 -16.63 -6.14 -17.37
C ASN A 402 -17.90 -6.94 -17.02
N THR A 403 -18.51 -6.67 -15.86
CA THR A 403 -19.77 -7.33 -15.46
C THR A 403 -20.96 -6.82 -16.27
N ASP A 404 -21.02 -5.52 -16.56
CA ASP A 404 -22.05 -4.97 -17.45
C ASP A 404 -21.96 -5.58 -18.85
N GLU A 405 -20.74 -5.72 -19.39
CA GLU A 405 -20.51 -6.34 -20.70
C GLU A 405 -20.98 -7.80 -20.76
N ILE A 406 -20.63 -8.62 -19.76
CA ILE A 406 -21.01 -10.03 -19.76
C ILE A 406 -22.51 -10.24 -19.55
N LEU A 407 -23.17 -9.38 -18.76
CA LEU A 407 -24.62 -9.42 -18.56
C LEU A 407 -25.38 -8.99 -19.81
N ALA A 408 -24.84 -8.05 -20.58
CA ALA A 408 -25.40 -7.58 -21.84
C ALA A 408 -25.28 -8.65 -22.94
N ASP A 409 -24.06 -9.17 -23.17
CA ASP A 409 -23.79 -10.22 -24.16
C ASP A 409 -22.53 -11.00 -23.76
N ARG A 410 -22.74 -12.17 -23.15
CA ARG A 410 -21.67 -13.04 -22.68
C ARG A 410 -20.73 -13.47 -23.80
N GLU A 411 -21.25 -13.86 -24.96
CA GLU A 411 -20.40 -14.36 -26.05
C GLU A 411 -19.48 -13.24 -26.56
N LYS A 412 -20.05 -12.05 -26.78
CA LYS A 412 -19.28 -10.88 -27.19
C LYS A 412 -18.22 -10.47 -26.15
N ALA A 413 -18.57 -10.47 -24.87
CA ALA A 413 -17.66 -10.13 -23.79
C ALA A 413 -16.48 -11.12 -23.70
N GLU A 414 -16.73 -12.42 -23.75
CA GLU A 414 -15.68 -13.45 -23.75
C GLU A 414 -14.77 -13.34 -24.99
N GLN A 415 -15.36 -13.05 -26.17
CA GLN A 415 -14.59 -12.80 -27.38
C GLN A 415 -13.72 -11.53 -27.28
N ALA A 416 -14.22 -10.47 -26.62
CA ALA A 416 -13.47 -9.24 -26.41
C ALA A 416 -12.27 -9.50 -25.49
N LEU A 417 -12.47 -10.14 -24.34
CA LEU A 417 -11.38 -10.52 -23.42
C LEU A 417 -10.34 -11.41 -24.09
N LYS A 418 -10.78 -12.38 -24.90
CA LYS A 418 -9.85 -13.28 -25.62
C LYS A 418 -9.02 -12.56 -26.69
N LYS A 419 -9.55 -11.50 -27.30
CA LYS A 419 -8.86 -10.71 -28.33
C LYS A 419 -7.96 -9.62 -27.75
N ALA A 420 -8.26 -9.17 -26.54
CA ALA A 420 -7.45 -8.16 -25.87
C ALA A 420 -6.01 -8.67 -25.64
N PRO A 421 -5.00 -7.78 -25.74
CA PRO A 421 -3.61 -8.16 -25.56
C PRO A 421 -3.35 -8.68 -24.14
N GLU A 422 -2.47 -9.68 -24.04
CA GLU A 422 -1.91 -10.13 -22.76
C GLU A 422 -0.87 -9.14 -22.25
N SER A 423 -0.53 -9.22 -20.96
CA SER A 423 0.42 -8.34 -20.27
C SER A 423 1.74 -8.15 -21.05
N ASP A 424 2.34 -9.24 -21.52
CA ASP A 424 3.60 -9.17 -22.29
C ASP A 424 3.41 -8.41 -23.61
N ARG A 425 2.28 -8.59 -24.31
CA ARG A 425 2.00 -7.86 -25.54
C ARG A 425 1.70 -6.39 -25.27
N VAL A 426 1.05 -6.05 -24.16
CA VAL A 426 0.87 -4.65 -23.72
C VAL A 426 2.23 -3.97 -23.59
N PHE A 427 3.22 -4.64 -23.00
CA PHE A 427 4.56 -4.10 -22.84
C PHE A 427 5.30 -3.94 -24.17
N GLU A 428 5.14 -4.87 -25.11
CA GLU A 428 5.68 -4.72 -26.46
C GLU A 428 5.09 -3.50 -27.19
N LEU A 429 3.77 -3.31 -27.10
CA LEU A 429 3.09 -2.14 -27.70
C LEU A 429 3.60 -0.81 -27.14
N ILE A 430 3.87 -0.78 -25.83
CA ILE A 430 4.43 0.41 -25.16
C ILE A 430 5.87 0.66 -25.60
N ALA A 431 6.70 -0.38 -25.69
CA ALA A 431 8.07 -0.26 -26.17
C ALA A 431 8.13 0.19 -27.65
N GLU A 432 7.21 -0.31 -28.49
CA GLU A 432 7.02 0.12 -29.87
C GLU A 432 6.66 1.63 -29.93
N GLN A 433 5.74 2.10 -29.08
CA GLN A 433 5.39 3.52 -28.98
C GLN A 433 6.57 4.38 -28.55
N GLN A 434 7.26 4.00 -27.47
CA GLN A 434 8.41 4.75 -26.94
C GLN A 434 9.51 4.89 -27.99
N LYS A 435 9.77 3.83 -28.76
CA LYS A 435 10.71 3.86 -29.88
C LYS A 435 10.25 4.82 -30.98
N ALA A 436 8.98 4.77 -31.37
CA ALA A 436 8.42 5.69 -32.37
C ALA A 436 8.52 7.16 -31.92
N HIS A 437 8.28 7.43 -30.63
CA HIS A 437 8.41 8.75 -30.03
C HIS A 437 9.86 9.24 -30.05
N ALA A 438 10.81 8.40 -29.64
CA ALA A 438 12.25 8.72 -29.70
C ALA A 438 12.71 9.01 -31.14
N ASP A 439 12.30 8.19 -32.11
CA ASP A 439 12.61 8.40 -33.53
C ASP A 439 12.01 9.72 -34.05
N TYR A 440 10.80 10.07 -33.60
CA TYR A 440 10.14 11.32 -33.96
C TYR A 440 10.87 12.54 -33.37
N LEU A 441 11.20 12.50 -32.07
CA LEU A 441 11.96 13.56 -31.39
C LEU A 441 13.30 13.85 -32.08
N ASN A 442 13.98 12.81 -32.56
CA ASN A 442 15.27 12.95 -33.24
C ASN A 442 15.14 13.59 -34.62
N LYS A 443 14.03 13.36 -35.34
CA LYS A 443 13.82 13.86 -36.71
C LYS A 443 13.15 15.24 -36.76
N HIS A 444 12.30 15.55 -35.79
CA HIS A 444 11.38 16.69 -35.84
C HIS A 444 11.59 17.67 -34.69
N ARG A 445 12.80 17.74 -34.11
CA ARG A 445 13.08 18.56 -32.91
C ARG A 445 12.68 20.04 -33.06
N GLU A 446 12.75 20.60 -34.27
CA GLU A 446 12.37 21.99 -34.55
C GLU A 446 10.84 22.23 -34.55
N GLU A 447 10.04 21.17 -34.69
CA GLU A 447 8.56 21.23 -34.70
C GLU A 447 7.96 21.07 -33.29
N LEU A 448 8.80 20.79 -32.28
CA LEU A 448 8.37 20.47 -30.92
C LEU A 448 8.17 21.73 -30.09
N GLN A 449 6.97 21.90 -29.54
CA GLN A 449 6.70 22.89 -28.50
C GLN A 449 6.89 22.25 -27.12
N PRO A 450 7.82 22.73 -26.28
CA PRO A 450 7.98 22.19 -24.92
C PRO A 450 6.74 22.50 -24.08
N ILE A 451 6.18 21.49 -23.42
CA ILE A 451 4.99 21.63 -22.56
C ILE A 451 5.39 21.50 -21.10
N LEU A 452 6.08 20.41 -20.75
CA LEU A 452 6.37 20.07 -19.36
C LEU A 452 7.78 19.52 -19.23
N HIS A 453 8.46 19.90 -18.16
CA HIS A 453 9.59 19.16 -17.60
C HIS A 453 9.18 18.60 -16.25
N TRP A 454 9.26 17.28 -16.10
CA TRP A 454 8.84 16.60 -14.88
C TRP A 454 10.01 15.84 -14.24
N LYS A 455 10.10 15.89 -12.91
CA LYS A 455 11.02 15.09 -12.10
C LYS A 455 10.31 14.56 -10.86
N GLY A 456 10.65 13.36 -10.42
CA GLY A 456 10.14 12.82 -9.16
C GLY A 456 10.55 11.38 -8.94
N ARG A 457 10.05 10.77 -7.87
CA ARG A 457 10.14 9.33 -7.59
C ARG A 457 8.76 8.73 -7.70
N ILE A 458 8.67 7.59 -8.38
CA ILE A 458 7.44 6.83 -8.61
C ILE A 458 7.59 5.50 -7.89
N ASP A 459 6.59 5.12 -7.09
CA ASP A 459 6.45 3.78 -6.52
C ASP A 459 5.13 3.17 -6.99
N GLY A 460 5.21 2.12 -7.79
CA GLY A 460 4.02 1.53 -8.40
C GLY A 460 3.54 2.31 -9.63
N ARG A 461 2.27 2.70 -9.69
CA ARG A 461 1.57 3.17 -10.89
C ARG A 461 0.89 4.51 -10.68
N ASP A 462 1.12 5.43 -11.62
CA ASP A 462 0.53 6.77 -11.63
C ASP A 462 0.15 7.20 -13.06
N VAL A 463 -0.80 8.12 -13.16
CA VAL A 463 -1.13 8.81 -14.41
C VAL A 463 -0.97 10.31 -14.21
N LEU A 464 -0.01 10.89 -14.91
CA LEU A 464 0.16 12.33 -14.97
C LEU A 464 -0.82 12.91 -16.00
N LEU A 465 -1.68 13.81 -15.54
CA LEU A 465 -2.68 14.52 -16.33
C LEU A 465 -2.17 15.93 -16.64
N ILE A 466 -2.19 16.30 -17.92
CA ILE A 466 -1.79 17.63 -18.39
C ILE A 466 -2.99 18.24 -19.11
N GLN A 467 -3.48 19.39 -18.65
CA GLN A 467 -4.62 20.09 -19.24
C GLN A 467 -4.45 21.60 -19.10
N GLY A 468 -4.35 22.31 -20.23
CA GLY A 468 -4.11 23.76 -20.19
C GLY A 468 -2.85 24.09 -19.40
N ASP A 469 -2.99 24.92 -18.36
CA ASP A 469 -1.93 25.32 -17.44
C ASP A 469 -1.82 24.42 -16.19
N ARG A 470 -2.52 23.29 -16.17
CA ARG A 470 -2.61 22.40 -15.01
C ARG A 470 -1.90 21.08 -15.24
N VAL A 471 -1.22 20.64 -14.18
CA VAL A 471 -0.63 19.32 -14.05
C VAL A 471 -1.16 18.71 -12.76
N SER A 472 -1.66 17.48 -12.82
CA SER A 472 -2.11 16.72 -11.66
C SER A 472 -1.77 15.25 -11.83
N ILE A 473 -1.72 14.49 -10.74
CA ILE A 473 -1.43 13.05 -10.78
C ILE A 473 -2.60 12.27 -10.20
N ASP A 474 -3.04 11.25 -10.93
CA ASP A 474 -3.89 10.19 -10.42
C ASP A 474 -3.02 9.00 -10.01
N HIS A 475 -2.91 8.79 -8.69
CA HIS A 475 -2.20 7.65 -8.13
C HIS A 475 -3.04 6.38 -8.21
N LEU A 476 -2.51 5.34 -8.86
CA LEU A 476 -3.23 4.08 -9.12
C LEU A 476 -2.81 2.95 -8.18
N GLN A 477 -1.55 2.90 -7.76
CA GLN A 477 -1.02 1.81 -6.93
C GLN A 477 0.35 2.17 -6.36
N GLY A 478 0.62 1.80 -5.10
CA GLY A 478 1.93 1.95 -4.48
C GLY A 478 1.90 3.02 -3.40
N ASP A 479 3.04 3.67 -3.18
CA ASP A 479 3.09 4.95 -2.48
C ASP A 479 3.03 6.09 -3.51
N GLY A 480 2.38 7.20 -3.15
CA GLY A 480 2.25 8.34 -4.06
C GLY A 480 3.60 8.94 -4.47
N PRO A 481 3.66 9.69 -5.59
CA PRO A 481 4.90 10.30 -6.05
C PRO A 481 5.58 11.15 -4.98
N ALA A 482 6.90 11.06 -4.90
CA ALA A 482 7.70 11.80 -3.92
C ALA A 482 8.77 12.66 -4.60
N GLU A 483 9.17 13.77 -3.96
CA GLU A 483 10.18 14.70 -4.50
C GLU A 483 9.80 15.25 -5.89
N GLU A 484 8.49 15.50 -6.10
CA GLU A 484 7.96 15.97 -7.37
C GLU A 484 8.39 17.42 -7.66
N LEU A 485 8.82 17.65 -8.91
CA LEU A 485 8.98 18.95 -9.53
C LEU A 485 8.32 18.91 -10.91
N SER A 486 7.31 19.75 -11.09
CA SER A 486 6.56 19.90 -12.34
C SER A 486 6.74 21.34 -12.87
N ASP A 487 7.61 21.50 -13.87
CA ASP A 487 7.88 22.79 -14.51
C ASP A 487 7.10 22.86 -15.83
N LEU A 488 5.90 23.45 -15.79
CA LEU A 488 5.11 23.71 -16.99
C LEU A 488 5.74 24.87 -17.78
N VAL A 489 6.24 24.56 -18.98
CA VAL A 489 6.93 25.51 -19.85
C VAL A 489 5.94 26.30 -20.72
N ASN A 490 4.94 25.61 -21.26
CA ASN A 490 3.83 26.21 -22.00
C ASN A 490 2.53 25.47 -21.67
N PRO A 491 1.37 26.15 -21.70
CA PRO A 491 0.09 25.47 -21.54
C PRO A 491 -0.15 24.48 -22.68
N LEU A 492 -0.79 23.36 -22.36
CA LEU A 492 -1.27 22.42 -23.38
C LEU A 492 -2.43 23.07 -24.16
N PRO A 493 -2.37 23.14 -25.50
CA PRO A 493 -3.44 23.73 -26.30
C PRO A 493 -4.79 23.03 -26.12
N GLU A 494 -5.89 23.79 -26.15
CA GLU A 494 -7.27 23.26 -26.16
C GLU A 494 -7.68 22.73 -27.55
N GLU A 495 -6.82 21.92 -28.17
CA GLU A 495 -7.05 21.31 -29.47
C GLU A 495 -6.40 19.92 -29.56
N GLU A 496 -6.70 19.18 -30.63
CA GLU A 496 -6.11 17.87 -30.89
C GLU A 496 -4.65 18.03 -31.35
N VAL A 497 -3.72 17.85 -30.41
CA VAL A 497 -2.27 17.82 -30.65
C VAL A 497 -1.70 16.42 -30.42
N THR A 498 -0.47 16.19 -30.88
CA THR A 498 0.28 14.98 -30.54
C THR A 498 1.28 15.29 -29.43
N LEU A 499 1.16 14.59 -28.31
CA LEU A 499 2.16 14.58 -27.26
C LEU A 499 3.26 13.58 -27.56
N VAL A 500 4.50 13.98 -27.26
CA VAL A 500 5.71 13.17 -27.39
C VAL A 500 6.53 13.31 -26.11
N VAL A 501 7.08 12.19 -25.63
CA VAL A 501 7.81 12.12 -24.35
C VAL A 501 9.29 11.87 -24.64
N GLU A 502 10.15 12.72 -24.11
CA GLU A 502 11.61 12.56 -24.09
C GLU A 502 12.02 12.09 -22.70
N ASP A 503 12.35 10.82 -22.56
CA ASP A 503 12.93 10.27 -21.33
C ASP A 503 14.40 10.74 -21.18
N LEU A 504 14.70 11.36 -20.04
CA LEU A 504 16.04 11.85 -19.70
C LEU A 504 16.71 10.96 -18.63
N GLY A 505 15.95 10.05 -18.02
CA GLY A 505 16.42 9.13 -17.00
C GLY A 505 15.26 8.60 -16.16
N SER A 506 14.83 7.38 -16.45
CA SER A 506 13.86 6.64 -15.65
C SER A 506 14.25 5.17 -15.47
N ALA A 507 13.48 4.42 -14.68
CA ALA A 507 13.53 2.96 -14.69
C ALA A 507 13.18 2.42 -16.10
N PRO A 508 13.46 1.13 -16.40
CA PRO A 508 13.30 0.56 -17.75
C PRO A 508 11.90 0.72 -18.37
N TYR A 509 10.85 0.79 -17.55
CA TYR A 509 9.47 0.96 -17.99
C TYR A 509 9.10 2.44 -18.18
N ARG A 510 9.88 3.12 -19.03
CA ARG A 510 9.91 4.57 -19.25
C ARG A 510 8.51 5.23 -19.36
N PRO A 511 8.39 6.53 -19.05
CA PRO A 511 7.12 7.25 -19.20
C PRO A 511 6.61 7.16 -20.65
N PHE A 512 5.30 7.02 -20.82
CA PHE A 512 4.69 6.89 -22.15
C PHE A 512 3.32 7.55 -22.23
N VAL A 513 2.86 7.89 -23.43
CA VAL A 513 1.56 8.56 -23.61
C VAL A 513 0.46 7.52 -23.59
N LEU A 514 -0.36 7.50 -22.54
CA LEU A 514 -1.51 6.62 -22.42
C LEU A 514 -2.68 7.09 -23.29
N GLU A 515 -2.91 8.41 -23.29
CA GLU A 515 -4.00 9.04 -24.02
C GLU A 515 -3.58 10.41 -24.55
N GLN A 516 -3.86 10.66 -25.83
CA GLN A 516 -3.62 11.94 -26.49
C GLN A 516 -4.75 12.94 -26.18
N PRO A 517 -4.48 14.25 -26.07
CA PRO A 517 -5.50 15.25 -25.83
C PRO A 517 -6.50 15.29 -26.98
N ASN A 518 -7.79 15.19 -26.65
CA ASN A 518 -8.86 15.15 -27.63
C ASN A 518 -10.15 15.75 -27.08
N LYS A 519 -11.13 15.97 -27.96
CA LYS A 519 -12.40 16.60 -27.55
C LYS A 519 -13.16 15.78 -26.49
N THR A 520 -13.08 14.45 -26.54
CA THR A 520 -13.82 13.58 -25.61
C THR A 520 -13.23 13.55 -24.20
N ASN A 521 -11.94 13.84 -24.04
CA ASN A 521 -11.27 13.93 -22.74
C ASN A 521 -10.98 15.38 -22.28
N GLY A 522 -11.63 16.36 -22.93
CA GLY A 522 -11.45 17.77 -22.60
C GLY A 522 -10.05 18.32 -22.91
N TYR A 523 -9.39 17.78 -23.93
CA TYR A 523 -8.02 18.10 -24.34
C TYR A 523 -6.98 17.81 -23.25
N THR A 524 -7.17 16.72 -22.51
CA THR A 524 -6.25 16.26 -21.47
C THR A 524 -5.26 15.25 -22.04
N GLY A 525 -3.97 15.51 -21.88
CA GLY A 525 -2.93 14.52 -22.13
C GLY A 525 -2.71 13.63 -20.90
N LYS A 526 -2.56 12.32 -21.10
CA LYS A 526 -2.27 11.35 -20.02
C LYS A 526 -0.93 10.68 -20.25
N ILE A 527 0.00 10.83 -19.32
CA ILE A 527 1.29 10.13 -19.32
C ILE A 527 1.26 9.07 -18.23
N PHE A 528 1.45 7.81 -18.61
CA PHE A 528 1.50 6.70 -17.65
C PHE A 528 2.91 6.53 -17.10
N LEU A 529 3.00 6.39 -15.78
CA LEU A 529 4.22 6.17 -15.04
C LEU A 529 4.06 4.84 -14.30
N PHE A 530 4.99 3.91 -14.49
CA PHE A 530 4.93 2.63 -13.78
C PHE A 530 6.32 2.13 -13.44
N ASP A 531 6.64 2.16 -12.15
CA ASP A 531 7.83 1.50 -11.63
C ASP A 531 7.55 0.00 -11.43
N ARG A 532 7.63 -0.74 -12.54
CA ARG A 532 7.39 -2.19 -12.58
C ARG A 532 8.32 -2.95 -11.63
N ASP A 533 9.54 -2.47 -11.50
CA ASP A 533 10.62 -3.07 -10.73
C ASP A 533 11.01 -2.10 -9.61
N PRO A 534 10.26 -2.05 -8.49
CA PRO A 534 10.31 -0.97 -7.50
C PRO A 534 11.74 -0.54 -7.18
N SER A 535 11.97 0.76 -7.30
CA SER A 535 13.29 1.37 -7.23
C SER A 535 13.21 2.75 -6.57
N TYR A 536 14.27 3.15 -5.88
CA TYR A 536 14.36 4.50 -5.32
C TYR A 536 14.91 5.53 -6.30
N SER A 537 14.75 5.26 -7.59
CA SER A 537 15.32 6.07 -8.66
C SER A 537 14.51 7.32 -8.90
N ARG A 538 15.21 8.42 -9.20
CA ARG A 538 14.55 9.60 -9.74
C ARG A 538 14.27 9.40 -11.21
N TRP A 539 13.04 9.70 -11.59
CA TRP A 539 12.54 9.77 -12.94
C TRP A 539 12.63 11.22 -13.41
N GLU A 540 13.08 11.44 -14.65
CA GLU A 540 13.15 12.75 -15.28
C GLU A 540 12.79 12.63 -16.77
N PHE A 541 11.82 13.42 -17.22
CA PHE A 541 11.42 13.45 -18.63
C PHE A 541 10.83 14.80 -19.03
N LYS A 542 10.74 15.03 -20.34
CA LYS A 542 10.08 16.18 -20.93
C LYS A 542 8.91 15.74 -21.81
N VAL A 543 7.86 16.55 -21.82
CA VAL A 543 6.71 16.39 -22.71
C VAL A 543 6.70 17.55 -23.70
N TYR A 544 6.52 17.22 -24.97
CA TYR A 544 6.39 18.17 -26.06
C TYR A 544 5.05 17.99 -26.75
N ALA A 545 4.48 19.07 -27.28
CA ALA A 545 3.36 19.04 -28.19
C ALA A 545 3.83 19.27 -29.62
N VAL A 546 3.18 18.59 -30.56
CA VAL A 546 3.25 18.84 -31.99
C VAL A 546 1.88 19.35 -32.40
N GLY A 547 1.81 20.50 -33.09
CA GLY A 547 0.58 21.10 -33.63
C GLY A 547 -0.04 20.32 -34.80
N LYS A 548 0.02 18.99 -34.75
CA LYS A 548 -0.50 18.02 -35.72
C LYS A 548 -1.19 16.90 -34.97
N LYS A 549 -2.19 16.29 -35.59
CA LYS A 549 -2.92 15.17 -34.99
C LYS A 549 -2.08 13.89 -34.98
N PRO A 550 -2.34 12.93 -34.07
CA PRO A 550 -1.58 11.67 -33.99
C PRO A 550 -1.53 10.88 -35.31
N LYS A 551 -2.59 10.97 -36.13
CA LYS A 551 -2.65 10.32 -37.46
C LYS A 551 -1.69 10.98 -38.47
N GLU A 552 -1.43 12.27 -38.35
CA GLU A 552 -0.59 13.05 -39.26
C GLU A 552 0.90 12.89 -38.93
N THR A 553 1.21 12.64 -37.65
CA THR A 553 2.58 12.41 -37.17
C THR A 553 3.02 10.95 -37.32
N GLY A 554 2.09 10.03 -37.57
CA GLY A 554 2.33 8.59 -37.55
C GLY A 554 2.43 8.01 -36.13
N LEU A 555 2.23 8.83 -35.10
CA LEU A 555 2.27 8.45 -33.67
C LEU A 555 0.88 8.10 -33.15
N ARG A 556 0.12 7.33 -33.95
CA ARG A 556 -1.18 6.82 -33.51
C ARG A 556 -0.95 5.80 -32.38
N LEU A 557 -1.72 5.92 -31.31
CA LEU A 557 -1.80 4.89 -30.28
C LEU A 557 -2.29 3.58 -30.93
N ALA A 558 -1.61 2.48 -30.62
CA ALA A 558 -1.93 1.18 -31.19
C ALA A 558 -3.18 0.54 -30.57
N TRP A 559 -3.62 1.09 -29.44
CA TRP A 559 -4.83 0.74 -28.71
C TRP A 559 -5.95 1.76 -28.97
#